data_AF-A0A1G1TCM1-F1
#
_entry.id   AF-A0A1G1TCM1-F1
#
_cell.length_a   1.000
_cell.length_b   1.000
_cell.length_c   1.000
_cell.angle_alpha   90.00
_cell.angle_beta   90.00
_cell.angle_gamma   90.00
#
_symmetry.space_group_name_H-M   'P 1'
#
loop_
_entity.id
_entity.type
_entity.pdbx_description
1 polymer ?
#
loop_
_entity_poly.entity_id
_entity_poly.type
_entity_poly.pdbx_seq_one_letter_code
_entity_poly.pdbx_strand_id
1 'polypeptide(L)'
;MLYTDAGYADYVAEDIFNEASGSQQQTARRKNSKRPHHPAQAFLLQYFRKGIETCFSQLTARFPKQIHAVTAAGFALKIALFIFAHTLSQAGL
;
A
#
# COMPACT_ATOMS: atom_id res chain seq x y z
N MET A 1 5.12 -15.02 5.83
CA MET A 1 6.02 -13.88 5.62
C MET A 1 5.18 -12.67 5.24
N LEU A 2 5.26 -11.60 6.03
CA LEU A 2 4.43 -10.42 5.88
C LEU A 2 5.29 -9.24 5.41
N TYR A 3 4.94 -8.58 4.30
CA TYR A 3 5.67 -7.41 3.82
C TYR A 3 4.97 -6.12 4.28
N THR A 4 5.70 -5.19 4.89
CA THR A 4 5.14 -3.91 5.37
C THR A 4 5.98 -2.70 4.99
N ASP A 5 5.35 -1.54 4.97
CA ASP A 5 6.01 -0.26 4.66
C ASP A 5 6.91 0.22 5.79
N ALA A 6 7.88 1.09 5.48
CA ALA A 6 8.82 1.65 6.46
C ALA A 6 8.15 2.39 7.63
N GLY A 7 6.90 2.84 7.50
CA GLY A 7 6.11 3.37 8.61
C GLY A 7 5.80 2.36 9.73
N TYR A 8 5.86 1.06 9.44
CA TYR A 8 5.61 -0.03 10.39
C TYR A 8 6.89 -0.58 11.02
N ALA A 9 8.03 0.11 10.87
CA ALA A 9 9.32 -0.36 11.37
C ALA A 9 9.38 -0.19 12.90
N ASP A 10 8.97 -1.24 13.61
CA ASP A 10 9.08 -1.37 15.06
C ASP A 10 9.64 -2.76 15.38
N TYR A 11 10.87 -2.79 15.89
CA TYR A 11 11.57 -4.04 16.17
C TYR A 11 10.89 -4.85 17.28
N VAL A 12 10.27 -4.19 18.27
CA VAL A 12 9.58 -4.91 19.35
C VAL A 12 8.33 -5.57 18.81
N ALA A 13 7.54 -4.83 18.00
CA ALA A 13 6.35 -5.39 17.37
C ALA A 13 6.69 -6.54 16.41
N GLU A 14 7.79 -6.43 15.66
CA GLU A 14 8.26 -7.49 14.77
C GLU A 14 8.70 -8.75 15.53
N ASP A 15 9.44 -8.59 16.63
CA ASP A 15 9.91 -9.70 17.46
C ASP A 15 8.70 -10.42 18.10
N ILE A 16 7.73 -9.67 18.64
CA ILE A 16 6.46 -10.21 19.16
C ILE A 16 5.66 -10.92 18.08
N PHE A 17 5.54 -10.33 16.88
CA PHE A 17 4.82 -10.94 15.77
C PHE A 17 5.44 -12.27 15.37
N ASN A 18 6.78 -12.33 15.29
CA ASN A 18 7.50 -13.55 14.97
C ASN A 18 7.29 -14.63 16.04
N GLU A 19 7.37 -14.25 17.32
CA GLU A 19 7.13 -15.18 18.44
C GLU A 19 5.69 -15.71 18.45
N ALA A 20 4.70 -14.85 18.25
CA ALA A 20 3.29 -15.23 18.30
C ALA A 20 2.81 -16.01 17.08
N SER A 21 3.32 -15.69 15.88
CA SER A 21 2.83 -16.26 14.61
C SER A 21 3.77 -17.27 13.95
N GLY A 22 5.01 -17.38 14.41
CA GLY A 22 6.08 -18.12 13.72
C GLY A 22 6.43 -17.54 12.34
N SER A 23 5.88 -16.38 11.98
CA SER A 23 6.09 -15.73 10.70
C SER A 23 6.93 -14.48 10.84
N GLN A 24 7.86 -14.28 9.91
CA GLN A 24 8.66 -13.07 9.86
C GLN A 24 7.91 -11.92 9.17
N GLN A 25 7.91 -10.76 9.83
CA GLN A 25 7.55 -9.50 9.22
C GLN A 25 8.79 -8.87 8.56
N GLN A 26 8.70 -8.65 7.25
CA GLN A 26 9.69 -7.97 6.44
C GLN A 26 9.20 -6.56 6.17
N THR A 27 9.64 -5.65 7.03
CA THR A 27 9.32 -4.23 6.90
C THR A 27 10.41 -3.49 6.14
N ALA A 28 10.03 -2.60 5.22
CA ALA A 28 11.00 -1.78 4.49
C ALA A 28 11.87 -0.96 5.47
N ARG A 29 13.18 -0.88 5.20
CA ARG A 29 14.15 -0.21 6.08
C ARG A 29 14.63 1.10 5.47
N ARG A 30 14.80 2.11 6.31
CA ARG A 30 15.51 3.35 5.95
C ARG A 30 17.02 3.08 5.95
N LYS A 31 17.77 3.94 5.24
CA LYS A 31 19.24 3.82 5.08
C LYS A 31 20.00 3.76 6.42
N ASN A 32 19.48 4.39 7.47
CA ASN A 32 20.06 4.44 8.82
C ASN A 32 19.42 3.44 9.82
N SER A 33 18.78 2.37 9.33
CA SER A 33 18.19 1.32 10.18
C SER A 33 19.25 0.61 11.03
N LYS A 34 18.91 0.29 12.30
CA LYS A 34 19.76 -0.47 13.22
C LYS A 34 19.87 -1.95 12.83
N ARG A 35 18.79 -2.50 12.25
CA ARG A 35 18.71 -3.87 11.72
C ARG A 35 18.47 -3.79 10.20
N PRO A 36 19.53 -3.58 9.38
CA PRO A 36 19.40 -3.56 7.92
C PRO A 36 19.10 -4.97 7.39
N HIS A 37 18.28 -5.04 6.34
CA HIS A 37 18.02 -6.31 5.66
C HIS A 37 19.20 -6.72 4.79
N HIS A 38 19.34 -8.03 4.57
CA HIS A 38 20.25 -8.55 3.57
C HIS A 38 19.87 -8.04 2.17
N PRO A 39 20.82 -7.77 1.25
CA PRO A 39 20.52 -7.23 -0.08
C PRO A 39 19.43 -7.99 -0.87
N ALA A 40 19.43 -9.32 -0.79
CA ALA A 40 18.41 -10.15 -1.44
C ALA A 40 16.99 -9.91 -0.88
N GLN A 41 16.87 -9.71 0.44
CA GLN A 41 15.58 -9.41 1.08
C GLN A 41 15.12 -8.01 0.70
N ALA A 42 16.03 -7.03 0.72
CA ALA A 42 15.75 -5.67 0.28
C ALA A 42 15.27 -5.61 -1.18
N PHE A 43 15.86 -6.42 -2.06
CA PHE A 43 15.42 -6.54 -3.45
C PHE A 43 13.98 -7.06 -3.56
N LEU A 44 13.63 -8.12 -2.84
CA LEU A 44 12.27 -8.67 -2.83
C LEU A 44 11.24 -7.65 -2.32
N LEU A 45 11.55 -7.00 -1.20
CA LEU A 45 10.77 -5.90 -0.63
C LEU A 45 10.53 -4.79 -1.67
N GLN A 46 11.58 -4.36 -2.36
CA GLN A 46 11.48 -3.32 -3.39
C GLN A 46 10.64 -3.78 -4.58
N TYR A 47 10.78 -5.03 -5.03
CA TYR A 47 10.01 -5.60 -6.12
C TYR A 47 8.50 -5.60 -5.81
N PHE A 48 8.10 -6.10 -4.64
CA PHE A 48 6.70 -6.12 -4.23
C PHE A 48 6.14 -4.70 -4.03
N ARG A 49 6.90 -3.80 -3.40
CA ARG A 49 6.49 -2.41 -3.19
C ARG A 49 6.27 -1.69 -4.53
N LYS A 50 7.17 -1.89 -5.50
CA LYS A 50 7.06 -1.28 -6.83
C LYS A 50 5.78 -1.72 -7.55
N GLY A 51 5.36 -2.98 -7.39
CA GLY A 51 4.08 -3.46 -7.93
C GLY A 51 2.88 -2.71 -7.35
N ILE A 52 2.83 -2.58 -6.02
CA ILE A 52 1.78 -1.85 -5.31
C ILE A 52 1.76 -0.37 -5.73
N GLU A 53 2.91 0.30 -5.72
CA GLU A 53 3.04 1.70 -6.14
C GLU A 53 2.61 1.94 -7.58
N THR A 54 2.98 1.02 -8.50
CA THR A 54 2.59 1.11 -9.91
C THR A 54 1.08 0.96 -10.06
N CYS A 55 0.48 -0.01 -9.36
CA CYS A 55 -0.96 -0.21 -9.36
C CYS A 55 -1.71 1.02 -8.83
N PHE A 56 -1.27 1.57 -7.70
CA PHE A 56 -1.86 2.79 -7.14
C PHE A 56 -1.67 3.99 -8.06
N SER A 57 -0.52 4.14 -8.70
CA SER A 57 -0.28 5.22 -9.66
C SER A 57 -1.20 5.11 -10.88
N GLN A 58 -1.42 3.91 -11.41
CA GLN A 58 -2.37 3.69 -12.51
C GLN A 58 -3.81 3.93 -12.07
N LEU A 59 -4.15 3.56 -10.84
CA LEU A 59 -5.46 3.80 -10.26
C LEU A 59 -5.71 5.30 -10.07
N THR A 60 -4.80 6.03 -9.42
CA THR A 60 -4.90 7.47 -9.21
C THR A 60 -4.88 8.27 -10.51
N ALA A 61 -4.19 7.80 -11.54
CA ALA A 61 -4.23 8.40 -12.87
C ALA A 61 -5.63 8.36 -13.52
N ARG A 62 -6.50 7.43 -13.10
CA ARG A 62 -7.90 7.36 -13.56
C ARG A 62 -8.81 8.31 -12.78
N PHE A 63 -8.44 8.68 -11.55
CA PHE A 63 -9.23 9.62 -10.75
C PHE A 63 -9.06 11.06 -11.28
N PRO A 64 -10.09 11.92 -11.13
CA PRO A 64 -9.90 13.35 -11.32
C PRO A 64 -8.85 13.88 -10.33
N LYS A 65 -8.03 14.85 -10.76
CA LYS A 65 -6.93 15.41 -9.95
C LYS A 65 -7.36 15.92 -8.57
N GLN A 66 -8.61 16.38 -8.45
CA GLN A 66 -9.19 16.85 -7.21
C GLN A 66 -10.64 16.38 -7.09
N ILE A 67 -11.01 15.85 -5.92
CA ILE A 67 -12.39 15.52 -5.57
C ILE A 67 -12.86 16.58 -4.57
N HIS A 68 -13.45 17.67 -5.07
CA HIS A 68 -14.00 18.71 -4.20
C HIS A 68 -15.27 18.21 -3.51
N ALA A 69 -15.24 17.98 -2.22
CA ALA A 69 -16.43 17.62 -1.44
C ALA A 69 -16.51 18.49 -0.18
N VAL A 70 -17.69 19.06 0.06
CA VAL A 70 -17.95 19.94 1.21
C VAL A 70 -18.30 19.12 2.47
N THR A 71 -18.76 17.87 2.28
CA THR A 71 -19.13 16.95 3.36
C THR A 71 -18.55 15.55 3.11
N ALA A 72 -18.34 14.76 4.18
CA ALA A 72 -17.87 13.38 4.09
C ALA A 72 -18.82 12.49 3.26
N ALA A 73 -20.13 12.68 3.44
CA ALA A 73 -21.14 11.98 2.64
C ALA A 73 -21.04 12.33 1.14
N GLY A 74 -20.84 13.62 0.82
CA GLY A 74 -20.63 14.06 -0.56
C GLY A 74 -19.33 13.49 -1.16
N PHE A 75 -18.28 13.33 -0.36
CA PHE A 75 -17.05 12.67 -0.78
C PHE A 75 -17.27 11.18 -1.09
N ALA A 76 -17.91 10.45 -0.19
CA ALA A 76 -18.23 9.04 -0.37
C ALA A 76 -19.10 8.80 -1.62
N LEU A 77 -20.10 9.66 -1.86
CA LEU A 77 -20.94 9.59 -3.06
C LEU A 77 -20.12 9.76 -4.34
N LYS A 78 -19.17 10.71 -4.37
CA LYS A 78 -18.29 10.92 -5.53
C LYS A 78 -17.41 9.72 -5.82
N ILE A 79 -16.86 9.08 -4.78
CA ILE A 79 -16.09 7.83 -4.95
C ILE A 79 -16.99 6.73 -5.50
N ALA A 80 -18.19 6.55 -4.94
CA ALA A 80 -19.12 5.52 -5.39
C ALA A 80 -19.50 5.71 -6.87
N LEU A 81 -19.82 6.93 -7.29
CA LEU A 81 -20.13 7.24 -8.69
C LEU A 81 -18.94 7.03 -9.62
N PHE A 82 -17.72 7.35 -9.18
CA PHE A 82 -16.51 7.07 -9.95
C PHE A 82 -16.32 5.57 -10.19
N ILE A 83 -16.44 4.76 -9.14
CA ILE A 83 -16.33 3.30 -9.23
C ILE A 83 -17.43 2.78 -10.17
N PHE A 84 -18.66 3.24 -10.00
CA PHE A 84 -19.79 2.86 -10.85
C PHE A 84 -19.55 3.17 -12.33
N ALA A 85 -19.17 4.41 -12.66
CA ALA A 85 -18.85 4.80 -14.04
C ALA A 85 -17.67 4.00 -14.61
N HIS A 86 -16.66 3.72 -13.80
CA HIS A 86 -15.55 2.86 -14.20
C HIS A 86 -16.00 1.43 -14.52
N THR A 87 -16.88 0.84 -13.70
CA THR A 87 -17.42 -0.50 -13.94
C THR A 87 -18.27 -0.57 -15.22
N LEU A 88 -19.07 0.46 -15.51
CA LEU A 88 -19.83 0.55 -16.76
C LEU A 88 -18.90 0.61 -17.98
N SER A 89 -17.87 1.46 -17.91
CA SER A 89 -16.87 1.57 -18.98
C SER A 89 -16.11 0.25 -19.22
N GLN A 90 -15.82 -0.52 -18.16
CA GLN A 90 -15.23 -1.86 -18.29
C GLN A 90 -16.21 -2.88 -18.89
N ALA A 91 -17.52 -2.72 -18.66
CA ALA A 91 -18.57 -3.55 -19.24
C ALA A 91 -18.91 -3.21 -20.70
N GLY A 92 -18.31 -2.15 -21.26
CA GLY A 92 -18.52 -1.73 -22.65
C GLY A 92 -19.80 -0.91 -22.89
N LEU A 93 -20.37 -0.35 -21.83
CA LEU A 93 -21.45 0.64 -21.88
C LEU A 93 -20.86 2.05 -21.96
#